data_AF-A0A972U0Y1-F1
#
_entry.id   AF-A0A972U0Y1-F1
#
_cell.length_a   1.000
_cell.length_b   1.000
_cell.length_c   1.000
_cell.angle_alpha   90.00
_cell.angle_beta   90.00
_cell.angle_gamma   90.00
#
_symmetry.space_group_name_H-M   'P 1'
#
loop_
_entity.id
_entity.type
_entity.pdbx_description
1 polymer ?
#
loop_
_entity_poly.entity_id
_entity_poly.type
_entity_poly.pdbx_seq_one_letter_code
_entity_poly.pdbx_strand_id
1 'polypeptide(L)'
;ITVVPGGKERSDSVSLALDALSPKIDIVIVHDAARAFAPVEVFERVMDAVGEGHIAVVPGVPVIDTIKDVDDDGRVRRTVPRASLRVIQTPQGYARAALASVHEASRSPDTSAAAAVQPVHAPTDDAGMCEAAGYEVWFVPGHQDAFKVTTPFDRLIAHALVTQREALR
;
A
#
# COMPACT_ATOMS: atom_id res chain seq x y z
N ILE A 1 -9.47 20.22 3.18
CA ILE A 1 -9.75 18.92 2.53
C ILE A 1 -10.25 19.23 1.12
N THR A 2 -9.59 18.70 0.10
CA THR A 2 -10.06 18.75 -1.30
C THR A 2 -10.65 17.39 -1.65
N VAL A 3 -11.83 17.36 -2.26
CA VAL A 3 -12.52 16.12 -2.64
C VAL A 3 -12.48 15.98 -4.16
N VAL A 4 -12.03 14.83 -4.63
CA VAL A 4 -11.97 14.47 -6.06
C VAL A 4 -12.82 13.22 -6.27
N PRO A 5 -13.69 13.17 -7.30
CA PRO A 5 -14.41 11.95 -7.64
C PRO A 5 -13.43 10.79 -7.92
N GLY A 6 -13.71 9.62 -7.37
CA GLY A 6 -12.95 8.42 -7.66
C GLY A 6 -13.11 7.95 -9.10
N GLY A 7 -12.13 7.19 -9.59
CA GLY A 7 -12.19 6.51 -10.88
C GLY A 7 -12.85 5.14 -10.79
N LYS A 8 -12.69 4.33 -11.85
CA LYS A 8 -13.28 2.98 -11.91
C LYS A 8 -12.54 2.03 -10.97
N GLU A 9 -11.21 2.08 -10.99
CA GLU A 9 -10.33 1.28 -10.14
C GLU A 9 -9.66 2.14 -9.05
N ARG A 10 -8.98 1.47 -8.10
CA ARG A 10 -8.21 2.15 -7.04
C ARG A 10 -7.13 3.06 -7.63
N SER A 11 -6.37 2.56 -8.60
CA SER A 11 -5.27 3.30 -9.25
C SER A 11 -5.76 4.54 -10.01
N ASP A 12 -6.93 4.47 -10.66
CA ASP A 12 -7.55 5.63 -11.30
C ASP A 12 -7.86 6.73 -10.29
N SER A 13 -8.38 6.34 -9.12
CA SER A 13 -8.71 7.28 -8.04
C SER A 13 -7.47 7.97 -7.48
N VAL A 14 -6.37 7.24 -7.31
CA VAL A 14 -5.08 7.82 -6.88
C VAL A 14 -4.56 8.78 -7.94
N SER A 15 -4.61 8.40 -9.22
CA SER A 15 -4.18 9.29 -10.30
C SER A 15 -4.95 10.60 -10.34
N LEU A 16 -6.28 10.56 -10.24
CA LEU A 16 -7.12 11.76 -10.24
C LEU A 16 -6.80 12.65 -9.03
N ALA A 17 -6.49 12.05 -7.88
CA ALA A 17 -6.06 12.79 -6.70
C ALA A 17 -4.69 13.47 -6.91
N LEU A 18 -3.73 12.80 -7.57
CA LEU A 18 -2.41 13.37 -7.89
C LEU A 18 -2.50 14.60 -8.79
N ASP A 19 -3.39 14.58 -9.78
CA ASP A 19 -3.63 15.71 -10.69
C ASP A 19 -4.18 16.94 -9.94
N ALA A 20 -4.93 16.71 -8.85
CA ALA A 20 -5.46 17.77 -8.01
C ALA A 20 -4.45 18.32 -6.98
N LEU A 21 -3.32 17.65 -6.77
CA LEU A 21 -2.28 18.10 -5.84
C LEU A 21 -1.47 19.27 -6.42
N SER A 22 -1.24 20.30 -5.60
CA SER A 22 -0.33 21.41 -5.92
C SER A 22 1.01 20.90 -6.43
N PRO A 23 1.57 21.45 -7.53
CA PRO A 23 2.84 21.00 -8.10
C PRO A 23 4.05 21.21 -7.17
N LYS A 24 3.88 21.94 -6.05
CA LYS A 24 4.91 22.14 -5.02
C LYS A 24 5.03 20.98 -4.02
N ILE A 25 4.21 19.94 -4.15
CA ILE A 25 4.24 18.78 -3.26
C ILE A 25 5.25 17.77 -3.82
N ASP A 26 6.27 17.45 -3.06
CA ASP A 26 7.33 16.51 -3.48
C ASP A 26 7.10 15.08 -2.95
N ILE A 27 6.39 14.95 -1.83
CA ILE A 27 6.12 13.67 -1.16
C ILE A 27 4.61 13.46 -1.09
N VAL A 28 4.16 12.26 -1.49
CA VAL A 28 2.75 11.86 -1.43
C VAL A 28 2.60 10.67 -0.50
N ILE A 29 1.66 10.77 0.43
CA ILE A 29 1.24 9.64 1.27
C ILE A 29 -0.11 9.15 0.77
N VAL A 30 -0.18 7.87 0.37
CA VAL A 30 -1.41 7.20 -0.01
C VAL A 30 -1.89 6.33 1.15
N HIS A 31 -3.09 6.58 1.64
CA HIS A 31 -3.66 5.86 2.77
C HIS A 31 -5.08 5.37 2.47
N ASP A 32 -5.34 4.10 2.82
CA ASP A 32 -6.66 3.50 2.66
C ASP A 32 -7.55 3.98 3.80
N ALA A 33 -8.68 4.62 3.48
CA ALA A 33 -9.66 5.06 4.49
C ALA A 33 -10.16 3.90 5.38
N ALA A 34 -10.10 2.66 4.88
CA ALA A 34 -10.46 1.45 5.63
C ALA A 34 -9.45 1.05 6.72
N ARG A 35 -8.31 1.75 6.87
CA ARG A 35 -7.30 1.53 7.91
C ARG A 35 -7.34 2.62 9.00
N ALA A 36 -8.54 2.88 9.51
CA ALA A 36 -8.86 4.03 10.36
C ALA A 36 -8.07 4.13 11.69
N PHE A 37 -7.39 3.06 12.12
CA PHE A 37 -6.65 3.03 13.39
C PHE A 37 -5.14 3.04 13.23
N ALA A 38 -4.63 3.20 12.00
CA ALA A 38 -3.21 3.35 11.74
C ALA A 38 -2.64 4.48 12.61
N PRO A 39 -1.66 4.20 13.48
CA PRO A 39 -1.20 5.18 14.45
C PRO A 39 -0.17 6.13 13.81
N VAL A 40 -0.01 7.32 14.40
CA VAL A 40 0.74 8.44 13.80
C VAL A 40 2.20 8.06 13.53
N GLU A 41 2.81 7.27 14.41
CA GLU A 41 4.20 6.82 14.26
C GLU A 41 4.44 5.98 13.01
N VAL A 42 3.40 5.35 12.43
CA VAL A 42 3.53 4.66 11.13
C VAL A 42 3.64 5.69 10.01
N PHE A 43 2.88 6.78 10.07
CA PHE A 43 2.97 7.87 9.09
C PHE A 43 4.32 8.56 9.18
N GLU A 44 4.79 8.88 10.39
CA GLU A 44 6.10 9.51 10.62
C GLU A 44 7.23 8.68 10.02
N ARG A 45 7.30 7.38 10.35
CA ARG A 45 8.33 6.49 9.80
C ARG A 45 8.32 6.40 8.28
N VAL A 46 7.14 6.43 7.67
CA VAL A 46 7.02 6.43 6.20
C VAL A 46 7.47 7.77 5.61
N MET A 47 7.06 8.89 6.21
CA MET A 47 7.46 10.23 5.75
C MET A 47 8.96 10.46 5.91
N ASP A 48 9.55 10.06 7.03
CA ASP A 48 10.98 10.19 7.31
C ASP A 48 11.80 9.41 6.28
N ALA A 49 11.43 8.15 6.02
CA ALA A 49 12.12 7.32 5.03
C ALA A 49 12.05 7.91 3.60
N VAL A 50 10.92 8.47 3.19
CA VAL A 50 10.85 9.18 1.90
C VAL A 50 11.70 10.45 1.93
N GLY A 51 11.71 11.17 3.06
CA GLY A 51 12.55 12.36 3.28
C GLY A 51 14.05 12.07 3.25
N GLU A 52 14.46 10.85 3.61
CA GLU A 52 15.84 10.34 3.49
C GLU A 52 16.23 9.98 2.04
N GLY A 53 15.29 10.05 1.09
CA GLY A 53 15.52 9.84 -0.33
C GLY A 53 14.99 8.53 -0.89
N HIS A 54 14.28 7.72 -0.10
CA HIS A 54 13.63 6.50 -0.60
C HIS A 54 12.45 6.85 -1.51
N ILE A 55 12.46 6.32 -2.74
CA ILE A 55 11.46 6.68 -3.77
C ILE A 55 10.06 6.17 -3.40
N ALA A 56 9.97 4.95 -2.88
CA ALA A 56 8.72 4.32 -2.47
C ALA A 56 8.95 3.60 -1.15
N VAL A 57 8.03 3.79 -0.19
CA VAL A 57 8.13 3.25 1.17
C VAL A 57 6.80 2.65 1.58
N VAL A 58 6.85 1.41 2.08
CA VAL A 58 5.67 0.68 2.56
C VAL A 58 5.87 0.21 4.01
N PRO A 59 4.87 0.41 4.89
CA PRO A 59 4.86 -0.21 6.20
C PRO A 59 4.30 -1.63 6.10
N GLY A 60 4.73 -2.52 6.99
CA GLY A 60 4.10 -3.82 7.12
C GLY A 60 4.47 -4.60 8.37
N VAL A 61 3.68 -5.61 8.69
CA VAL A 61 3.89 -6.47 9.87
C VAL A 61 4.36 -7.86 9.45
N PRO A 62 5.13 -8.58 10.29
CA PRO A 62 5.50 -9.97 10.03
C PRO A 62 4.27 -10.86 9.84
N VAL A 63 4.39 -11.86 8.96
CA VAL A 63 3.40 -12.92 8.87
C VAL A 63 3.52 -13.86 10.07
N ILE A 64 2.43 -13.99 10.85
CA ILE A 64 2.40 -14.80 12.09
C ILE A 64 1.88 -16.21 11.90
N ASP A 65 1.20 -16.49 10.79
CA ASP A 65 0.66 -17.81 10.46
C ASP A 65 1.61 -18.59 9.54
N THR A 66 1.38 -19.89 9.40
CA THR A 66 2.12 -20.70 8.41
C THR A 66 1.49 -20.49 7.04
N ILE A 67 2.29 -20.10 6.04
CA ILE A 67 1.81 -19.89 4.67
C ILE A 67 2.04 -21.15 3.84
N LYS A 68 1.00 -21.59 3.13
CA LYS A 68 1.03 -22.70 2.18
C LYS A 68 0.79 -22.16 0.77
N ASP A 69 1.56 -22.65 -0.18
CA ASP A 69 1.30 -22.52 -1.61
C ASP A 69 0.38 -23.68 -2.01
N VAL A 70 -0.82 -23.38 -2.47
CA VAL A 70 -1.89 -24.34 -2.76
C VAL A 70 -2.32 -24.16 -4.21
N ASP A 71 -2.47 -25.25 -4.95
CA ASP A 71 -2.94 -25.20 -6.34
C ASP A 71 -4.47 -25.13 -6.46
N ASP A 72 -4.95 -24.97 -7.70
CA ASP A 72 -6.38 -24.85 -8.01
C ASP A 72 -7.19 -26.12 -7.66
N ASP A 73 -6.52 -27.27 -7.52
CA ASP A 73 -7.11 -28.55 -7.07
C ASP A 73 -7.16 -28.67 -5.53
N GLY A 74 -6.67 -27.67 -4.80
CA GLY A 74 -6.62 -27.64 -3.34
C GLY A 74 -5.46 -28.44 -2.73
N ARG A 75 -4.46 -28.84 -3.52
CA ARG A 75 -3.28 -29.57 -3.03
C ARG A 75 -2.21 -28.60 -2.55
N VAL A 76 -1.65 -28.90 -1.38
CA VAL A 76 -0.51 -28.15 -0.83
C VAL A 76 0.75 -28.47 -1.66
N ARG A 77 1.25 -27.51 -2.42
CA ARG A 77 2.52 -27.62 -3.17
C ARG A 77 3.73 -27.56 -2.24
N ARG A 78 3.74 -26.58 -1.33
CA ARG A 78 4.84 -26.36 -0.38
C ARG A 78 4.44 -25.44 0.76
N THR A 79 5.28 -25.41 1.79
CA THR A 79 5.25 -24.38 2.83
C THR A 79 6.15 -23.22 2.39
N VAL A 80 5.64 -21.98 2.44
CA VAL A 80 6.42 -20.78 2.10
C VAL A 80 7.16 -20.29 3.36
N PRO A 81 8.49 -20.06 3.30
CA PRO A 81 9.24 -19.51 4.42
C PRO A 81 8.75 -18.10 4.79
N ARG A 82 8.03 -17.97 5.91
CA ARG A 82 7.39 -16.72 6.32
C ARG A 82 8.34 -15.65 6.88
N ALA A 83 9.59 -16.00 7.20
CA ALA A 83 10.52 -15.11 7.91
C ALA A 83 10.82 -13.81 7.12
N SER A 84 10.86 -13.90 5.79
CA SER A 84 11.04 -12.76 4.88
C SER A 84 9.72 -12.15 4.40
N LEU A 85 8.56 -12.70 4.79
CA LEU A 85 7.26 -12.21 4.34
C LEU A 85 6.70 -11.14 5.27
N ARG A 86 6.02 -10.17 4.68
CA ARG A 86 5.34 -9.09 5.38
C ARG A 86 3.93 -8.94 4.84
N VAL A 87 2.98 -8.63 5.74
CA VAL A 87 1.67 -8.11 5.36
C VAL A 87 1.82 -6.60 5.20
N ILE A 88 1.73 -6.14 3.97
CA ILE A 88 1.87 -4.71 3.63
C ILE A 88 0.61 -3.94 4.04
N GLN A 89 0.84 -2.73 4.52
CA GLN A 89 -0.17 -1.81 5.03
C GLN A 89 -0.07 -0.47 4.28
N THR A 90 -1.05 0.40 4.50
CA THR A 90 -0.92 1.83 4.22
C THR A 90 -0.98 2.57 5.57
N PRO A 91 -0.37 3.76 5.72
CA PRO A 91 0.09 4.71 4.70
C PRO A 91 1.30 4.23 3.90
N GLN A 92 1.29 4.37 2.58
CA GLN A 92 2.47 4.20 1.74
C GLN A 92 2.98 5.57 1.30
N GLY A 93 4.29 5.75 1.24
CA GLY A 93 4.92 7.03 0.93
C GLY A 93 5.70 6.98 -0.37
N TYR A 94 5.64 8.06 -1.14
CA TYR A 94 6.27 8.12 -2.45
C TYR A 94 6.85 9.49 -2.74
N ALA A 95 7.98 9.51 -3.46
CA ALA A 95 8.37 10.68 -4.24
C ALA A 95 7.31 10.93 -5.32
N ARG A 96 6.72 12.13 -5.36
CA ARG A 96 5.61 12.47 -6.26
C ARG A 96 5.94 12.16 -7.71
N ALA A 97 7.14 12.52 -8.17
CA ALA A 97 7.53 12.36 -9.56
C ALA A 97 7.49 10.89 -10.01
N ALA A 98 7.98 9.98 -9.16
CA ALA A 98 7.94 8.54 -9.43
C ALA A 98 6.50 8.02 -9.44
N LEU A 99 5.70 8.38 -8.43
CA LEU A 99 4.30 7.96 -8.35
C LEU A 99 3.47 8.45 -9.55
N ALA A 100 3.62 9.72 -9.93
CA ALA A 100 2.96 10.28 -11.11
C ALA A 100 3.37 9.55 -12.39
N SER A 101 4.67 9.25 -12.55
CA SER A 101 5.21 8.53 -13.71
C SER A 101 4.61 7.12 -13.84
N VAL A 102 4.49 6.35 -12.74
CA VAL A 102 3.92 4.99 -12.82
C VAL A 102 2.43 4.99 -13.12
N HIS A 103 1.67 5.97 -12.60
CA HIS A 103 0.26 6.12 -12.95
C HIS A 103 0.07 6.56 -14.40
N GLU A 104 0.91 7.44 -14.93
CA GLU A 104 0.89 7.82 -16.35
C GLU A 104 1.18 6.63 -17.27
N ALA A 105 2.22 5.85 -16.97
CA ALA A 105 2.57 4.65 -17.73
C ALA A 105 1.42 3.61 -17.73
N SER A 106 0.72 3.44 -16.60
CA SER A 106 -0.41 2.51 -16.50
C SER A 106 -1.61 2.88 -17.40
N ARG A 107 -1.77 4.16 -17.75
CA ARG A 107 -2.85 4.62 -18.65
C ARG A 107 -2.54 4.39 -20.13
N SER A 108 -1.27 4.20 -20.49
CA SER A 108 -0.83 4.02 -21.88
C SER A 108 0.05 2.76 -22.02
N PRO A 109 -0.57 1.56 -21.98
CA PRO A 109 0.15 0.29 -22.07
C PRO A 109 0.82 0.03 -23.45
N ASP A 110 0.57 0.89 -24.45
CA ASP A 110 1.13 0.76 -25.80
C ASP A 110 2.60 1.20 -25.94
N THR A 111 3.27 1.58 -24.85
CA THR A 111 4.71 1.88 -24.88
C THR A 111 5.55 0.62 -24.65
N SER A 112 6.42 0.32 -25.62
CA SER A 112 7.29 -0.86 -25.69
C SER A 112 8.25 -1.10 -24.50
N ALA A 113 8.29 -0.18 -23.53
CA ALA A 113 9.04 -0.31 -22.29
C ALA A 113 8.29 -1.10 -21.21
N ALA A 114 6.95 -1.16 -21.24
CA ALA A 114 6.14 -1.93 -20.29
C ALA A 114 6.16 -3.46 -20.56
N ALA A 115 6.74 -3.88 -21.69
CA ALA A 115 6.84 -5.28 -22.09
C ALA A 115 8.06 -6.02 -21.51
N ALA A 116 9.00 -5.33 -20.87
CA ALA A 116 10.27 -5.92 -20.42
C ALA A 116 10.16 -6.64 -19.05
N VAL A 117 9.12 -6.38 -18.27
CA VAL A 117 8.83 -7.08 -17.02
C VAL A 117 7.33 -7.35 -17.01
N GLN A 118 6.90 -8.55 -17.38
CA GLN A 118 5.55 -8.97 -17.01
C GLN A 118 5.55 -9.15 -15.49
N PRO A 119 4.87 -8.29 -14.71
CA PRO A 119 4.67 -8.62 -13.32
C PRO A 119 3.86 -9.93 -13.27
N VAL A 120 4.27 -10.85 -12.40
CA VAL A 120 3.64 -12.17 -12.26
C VAL A 120 2.13 -12.03 -11.99
N HIS A 121 1.70 -10.89 -11.41
CA HIS A 121 0.31 -10.48 -11.21
C HIS A 121 0.13 -8.97 -11.46
N ALA A 122 -1.10 -8.54 -11.78
CA ALA A 122 -1.44 -7.12 -11.86
C ALA A 122 -1.13 -6.44 -10.51
N PRO A 123 -0.49 -5.24 -10.50
CA PRO A 123 -0.22 -4.51 -9.26
C PRO A 123 -1.49 -4.31 -8.44
N THR A 124 -1.48 -4.69 -7.17
CA THR A 124 -2.63 -4.57 -6.27
C THR A 124 -2.60 -3.29 -5.43
N ASP A 125 -1.46 -2.61 -5.40
CA ASP A 125 -1.22 -1.31 -4.78
C ASP A 125 -0.21 -0.47 -5.60
N ASP A 126 0.03 0.76 -5.16
CA ASP A 126 0.91 1.70 -5.88
C ASP A 126 2.39 1.31 -5.72
N ALA A 127 2.72 0.54 -4.68
CA ALA A 127 4.06 -0.01 -4.47
C ALA A 127 4.39 -1.06 -5.53
N GLY A 128 3.45 -1.97 -5.83
CA GLY A 128 3.59 -2.93 -6.93
C GLY A 128 3.73 -2.26 -8.30
N MET A 129 3.12 -1.09 -8.50
CA MET A 129 3.34 -0.28 -9.71
C MET A 129 4.77 0.28 -9.76
N CYS A 130 5.31 0.71 -8.61
CA CYS A 130 6.70 1.16 -8.49
C CYS A 130 7.70 0.03 -8.75
N GLU A 131 7.46 -1.16 -8.17
CA GLU A 131 8.28 -2.37 -8.40
C GLU A 131 8.32 -2.73 -9.89
N ALA A 132 7.16 -2.74 -10.56
CA ALA A 132 7.05 -3.04 -11.98
C ALA A 132 7.80 -2.03 -12.87
N ALA A 133 7.90 -0.77 -12.41
CA ALA A 133 8.68 0.28 -13.08
C ALA A 133 10.18 0.26 -12.72
N GLY A 134 10.63 -0.70 -11.89
CA GLY A 134 12.02 -0.85 -11.50
C GLY A 134 12.48 0.06 -10.36
N TYR A 135 11.55 0.75 -9.68
CA TYR A 135 11.89 1.50 -8.47
C TYR A 135 12.07 0.56 -7.28
N GLU A 136 13.05 0.86 -6.43
CA GLU A 136 13.20 0.17 -5.15
C GLU A 136 12.08 0.59 -4.19
N VAL A 137 11.36 -0.41 -3.67
CA VAL A 137 10.37 -0.22 -2.60
C VAL A 137 11.00 -0.60 -1.26
N TRP A 138 11.06 0.37 -0.37
CA TRP A 138 11.66 0.25 0.95
C TRP A 138 10.62 -0.11 2.00
N PHE A 139 11.02 -0.96 2.94
CA PHE A 139 10.16 -1.43 4.01
C PHE A 139 10.44 -0.69 5.31
N VAL A 140 9.38 -0.28 6.01
CA VAL A 140 9.44 0.15 7.41
C VAL A 140 8.52 -0.73 8.28
N PRO A 141 8.80 -0.89 9.58
CA PRO A 141 7.90 -1.63 10.47
C PRO A 141 6.45 -1.11 10.41
N GLY A 142 5.45 -1.96 10.48
CA GLY A 142 4.04 -1.57 10.52
C GLY A 142 3.50 -1.43 11.93
N HIS A 143 2.17 -1.44 12.07
CA HIS A 143 1.50 -1.58 13.36
C HIS A 143 0.24 -2.45 13.20
N GLN A 144 -0.10 -3.27 14.20
CA GLN A 144 -1.27 -4.16 14.12
C GLN A 144 -2.58 -3.38 13.93
N ASP A 145 -2.74 -2.25 14.63
CA ASP A 145 -3.88 -1.33 14.47
C ASP A 145 -4.05 -0.78 13.05
N ALA A 146 -3.03 -0.82 12.19
CA ALA A 146 -3.15 -0.44 10.78
C ALA A 146 -3.80 -1.55 9.91
N PHE A 147 -4.52 -2.50 10.50
CA PHE A 147 -5.30 -3.49 9.76
C PHE A 147 -6.40 -2.84 8.91
N LYS A 148 -6.77 -3.49 7.81
CA LYS A 148 -7.82 -3.02 6.91
C LYS A 148 -9.15 -3.61 7.32
N VAL A 149 -10.14 -2.75 7.60
CA VAL A 149 -11.51 -3.19 7.85
C VAL A 149 -12.15 -3.63 6.55
N THR A 150 -12.24 -4.95 6.32
CA THR A 150 -12.72 -5.53 5.06
C THR A 150 -13.88 -6.50 5.28
N THR A 151 -13.83 -7.24 6.39
CA THR A 151 -14.78 -8.29 6.76
C THR A 151 -15.63 -7.90 7.96
N PRO A 152 -16.76 -8.60 8.21
CA PRO A 152 -17.52 -8.42 9.44
C PRO A 152 -16.70 -8.65 10.72
N PHE A 153 -15.70 -9.55 10.68
CA PHE A 153 -14.80 -9.79 11.81
C PHE A 153 -13.91 -8.58 12.10
N ASP A 154 -13.32 -7.98 11.06
CA ASP A 154 -12.51 -6.77 11.21
C ASP A 154 -13.33 -5.62 11.81
N ARG A 155 -14.61 -5.53 11.45
CA ARG A 155 -15.53 -4.56 12.04
C ARG A 155 -15.69 -4.79 13.55
N LEU A 156 -15.81 -6.03 14.02
CA LEU A 156 -15.90 -6.30 15.47
C LEU A 156 -14.64 -5.81 16.20
N ILE A 157 -13.46 -6.06 15.63
CA ILE A 157 -12.19 -5.58 16.17
C ILE A 157 -12.14 -4.05 16.20
N ALA A 158 -12.54 -3.40 15.11
CA ALA A 158 -12.60 -1.94 15.02
C ALA A 158 -13.50 -1.33 16.11
N HIS A 159 -14.68 -1.91 16.33
CA HIS A 159 -15.58 -1.48 17.40
C HIS A 159 -14.95 -1.64 18.78
N ALA A 160 -14.31 -2.78 19.05
CA ALA A 160 -13.62 -3.02 20.31
C ALA A 160 -12.50 -2.02 20.58
N LEU A 161 -11.70 -1.67 19.56
CA LEU A 161 -10.64 -0.67 19.67
C LEU A 161 -11.17 0.73 19.98
N VAL A 162 -12.27 1.15 19.34
CA VAL A 162 -12.91 2.44 19.66
C VAL A 162 -13.35 2.46 21.12
N THR A 163 -14.11 1.45 21.55
CA THR A 163 -14.62 1.37 22.92
C THR A 163 -13.50 1.36 23.96
N GLN A 164 -12.43 0.60 23.71
CA GLN A 164 -11.28 0.56 24.61
C GLN A 164 -10.59 1.93 24.71
N ARG A 165 -10.38 2.62 23.58
CA ARG A 165 -9.73 3.94 23.56
C ARG A 165 -10.58 5.02 24.22
N GLU A 166 -11.92 4.93 24.10
CA GLU A 166 -12.84 5.83 24.81
C GLU A 166 -12.80 5.59 26.33
N ALA A 167 -12.71 4.34 26.77
CA ALA A 167 -12.63 4.00 28.20
C ALA A 167 -11.31 4.43 28.88
N LEU A 168 -10.26 4.66 28.09
CA LEU A 168 -8.94 5.10 28.57
C LEU A 168 -8.78 6.64 28.57
N ARG A 169 -9.78 7.39 28.10
CA ARG A 169 -9.83 8.86 28.14
C ARG A 169 -10.50 9.35 29.41
#